data_AF-K2MUI9-F1
#
_entry.id   AF-K2MUI9-F1
#
_cell.length_a   1.000
_cell.length_b   1.000
_cell.length_c   1.000
_cell.angle_alpha   90.00
_cell.angle_beta   90.00
_cell.angle_gamma   90.00
#
_symmetry.space_group_name_H-M   'P 1'
#
loop_
_entity.id
_entity.type
_entity.pdbx_description
1 polymer ?
#
loop_
_entity_poly.entity_id
_entity_poly.type
_entity_poly.pdbx_seq_one_letter_code
_entity_poly.pdbx_strand_id
1 'polypeptide(L)'
;DITVDSLAVPGLLNVGSDVFAVAEAQCKKGENTVLTGIASQLLTKATGKERMEVLKDAKKDTKVLEEVTSTQEKKRVDVSRPTAVVEGSNIYMLVGKHSHEDAANCRAKTATIKSGILLVKGNVSVEGDGKKIHWNYTDGLPCTIGNQHNSLTQLIVGGGSVVRLRDGTFLFPMEATKKKDKEKEDVKSALLIIHNSANTPSWNLSKEMSADGCSDPSVVEWKGKLMMMTACDDGRRRVYEIGDKGESWTEALGTLSRVWRNKHEGDEKGVGSGFITAKVDGVGEKRNVMLVTLPVYSKAENEEEEK
;
A
#
# COMPACT_ATOMS: atom_id res chain seq x y z
N ASP A 1 -2.91 27.26 9.91
CA ASP A 1 -2.51 25.95 10.46
C ASP A 1 -3.03 24.80 9.61
N ILE A 2 -2.38 23.64 9.69
CA ILE A 2 -2.83 22.39 9.07
C ILE A 2 -3.63 21.60 10.12
N THR A 3 -4.81 21.11 9.74
CA THR A 3 -5.61 20.15 10.52
C THR A 3 -5.67 18.83 9.76
N VAL A 4 -5.71 17.71 10.49
CA VAL A 4 -5.95 16.38 9.90
C VAL A 4 -7.43 16.07 10.06
N ASP A 5 -8.09 15.79 8.95
CA ASP A 5 -9.53 15.56 8.88
C ASP A 5 -9.87 14.07 8.92
N SER A 6 -9.08 13.26 8.22
CA SER A 6 -9.27 11.82 8.16
C SER A 6 -7.95 11.07 7.99
N LEU A 7 -7.95 9.80 8.40
CA LEU A 7 -6.87 8.86 8.19
C LEU A 7 -7.38 7.68 7.35
N ALA A 8 -6.61 7.30 6.34
CA ALA A 8 -6.96 6.22 5.42
C ALA A 8 -5.77 5.28 5.17
N VAL A 9 -6.04 4.12 4.58
CA VAL A 9 -5.02 3.15 4.14
C VAL A 9 -4.02 2.79 5.25
N PRO A 10 -4.49 2.24 6.38
CA PRO A 10 -3.64 1.97 7.52
C PRO A 10 -2.66 0.82 7.26
N GLY A 11 -1.46 0.92 7.83
CA GLY A 11 -0.46 -0.13 7.88
C GLY A 11 0.05 -0.30 9.31
N LEU A 12 0.18 -1.56 9.76
CA LEU A 12 0.76 -1.92 11.05
C LEU A 12 1.86 -2.94 10.83
N LEU A 13 3.09 -2.59 11.20
CA LEU A 13 4.28 -3.42 10.96
C LEU A 13 5.09 -3.59 12.23
N ASN A 14 5.65 -4.78 12.43
CA ASN A 14 6.58 -5.00 13.53
C ASN A 14 7.95 -4.40 13.19
N VAL A 15 8.52 -3.64 14.12
CA VAL A 15 9.88 -3.08 14.04
C VAL A 15 10.61 -3.35 15.35
N GLY A 16 11.52 -4.33 15.34
CA GLY A 16 12.11 -4.86 16.57
C GLY A 16 11.06 -5.43 17.53
N SER A 17 10.88 -4.80 18.69
CA SER A 17 9.86 -5.14 19.70
C SER A 17 8.59 -4.29 19.62
N ASP A 18 8.62 -3.26 18.77
CA ASP A 18 7.63 -2.19 18.71
C ASP A 18 6.78 -2.31 17.44
N VAL A 19 5.69 -1.54 17.36
CA VAL A 19 4.82 -1.51 16.17
C VAL A 19 4.94 -0.16 15.49
N PHE A 20 5.33 -0.18 14.22
CA PHE A 20 5.24 0.97 13.32
C PHE A 20 3.81 1.05 12.76
N ALA A 21 3.10 2.10 13.12
CA ALA A 21 1.80 2.45 12.55
C ALA A 21 1.96 3.56 11.52
N VAL A 22 1.28 3.42 10.39
CA VAL A 22 1.29 4.39 9.30
C VAL A 22 -0.08 4.51 8.66
N ALA A 23 -0.45 5.71 8.22
CA ALA A 23 -1.68 5.97 7.48
C ALA A 23 -1.49 7.17 6.53
N GLU A 24 -2.30 7.21 5.48
CA GLU A 24 -2.51 8.43 4.70
C GLU A 24 -3.31 9.43 5.55
N ALA A 25 -2.84 10.68 5.60
CA ALA A 25 -3.49 11.75 6.33
C ALA A 25 -4.06 12.78 5.36
N GLN A 26 -5.38 12.89 5.32
CA GLN A 26 -6.05 13.95 4.57
C GLN A 26 -6.12 15.19 5.45
N CYS A 27 -5.49 16.26 4.99
CA CYS A 27 -5.30 17.48 5.74
C CYS A 27 -6.04 18.66 5.09
N LYS A 28 -6.51 19.59 5.92
CA LYS A 28 -6.99 20.90 5.48
C LYS A 28 -6.05 22.01 5.88
N LYS A 29 -5.93 23.01 5.02
CA LYS A 29 -5.24 24.28 5.28
C LYS A 29 -6.14 25.44 4.85
N GLY A 30 -6.79 26.08 5.83
CA GLY A 30 -7.81 27.11 5.55
C GLY A 30 -9.07 26.50 4.94
N GLU A 31 -9.94 27.32 4.33
CA GLU A 31 -11.25 26.86 3.85
C GLU A 31 -11.18 26.01 2.56
N ASN A 32 -10.17 26.20 1.70
CA ASN A 32 -10.19 25.68 0.32
C ASN A 32 -8.96 24.84 -0.10
N THR A 33 -8.01 24.54 0.78
CA THR A 33 -6.82 23.74 0.41
C THR A 33 -6.83 22.38 1.11
N VAL A 34 -6.96 21.33 0.31
CA VAL A 34 -6.74 19.94 0.72
C VAL A 34 -5.30 19.57 0.41
N LEU A 35 -4.64 18.94 1.38
CA LEU A 35 -3.26 18.46 1.29
C LEU A 35 -3.22 17.04 1.82
N THR A 36 -2.42 16.15 1.25
CA THR A 36 -2.22 14.81 1.82
C THR A 36 -0.79 14.61 2.32
N GLY A 37 -0.67 13.88 3.43
CA GLY A 37 0.60 13.55 4.07
C GLY A 37 0.61 12.12 4.62
N ILE A 38 1.69 11.75 5.29
CA ILE A 38 1.81 10.44 5.95
C ILE A 38 1.81 10.64 7.46
N ALA A 39 0.77 10.13 8.13
CA ALA A 39 0.73 10.01 9.58
C ALA A 39 1.49 8.76 10.00
N SER A 40 2.42 8.88 10.95
CA SER A 40 3.19 7.74 11.42
C SER A 40 3.53 7.82 12.90
N GLN A 41 3.42 6.69 13.59
CA GLN A 41 3.70 6.57 15.02
C GLN A 41 4.44 5.27 15.31
N LEU A 42 5.39 5.33 16.24
CA LEU A 42 5.98 4.15 16.84
C LEU A 42 5.25 3.83 18.15
N LEU A 43 4.71 2.63 18.24
CA LEU A 43 3.99 2.15 19.41
C LEU A 43 4.88 1.16 20.17
N THR A 44 5.26 1.51 21.39
CA THR A 44 5.90 0.56 22.29
C THR A 44 4.86 -0.44 22.78
N LYS A 45 5.21 -1.72 22.77
CA LYS A 45 4.26 -2.78 23.13
C LYS A 45 3.95 -2.69 24.64
N ALA A 46 2.78 -2.14 24.98
CA ALA A 46 2.29 -2.14 26.34
C ALA A 46 1.89 -3.56 26.76
N THR A 47 2.21 -3.94 27.99
CA THR A 47 1.89 -5.25 28.58
C THR A 47 0.45 -5.36 29.12
N GLY A 48 -0.35 -4.30 28.98
CA GLY A 48 -1.72 -4.22 29.49
C GLY A 48 -2.80 -4.70 28.51
N LYS A 49 -4.01 -4.94 29.03
CA LYS A 49 -5.23 -5.26 28.25
C LYS A 49 -6.00 -4.02 27.79
N GLU A 50 -5.47 -2.83 28.02
CA GLU A 50 -6.15 -1.57 27.71
C GLU A 50 -6.15 -1.30 26.20
N ARG A 51 -7.25 -0.73 25.71
CA ARG A 51 -7.35 -0.29 24.33
C ARG A 51 -6.46 0.94 24.15
N MET A 52 -5.53 0.86 23.20
CA MET A 52 -4.72 1.99 22.79
C MET A 52 -5.29 2.57 21.50
N GLU A 53 -5.61 3.86 21.49
CA GLU A 53 -5.88 4.54 20.22
C GLU A 53 -4.54 4.96 19.60
N VAL A 54 -4.45 4.76 18.30
CA VAL A 54 -3.24 4.95 17.49
C VAL A 54 -3.42 6.23 16.67
N LEU A 55 -2.37 7.03 16.52
CA LEU A 55 -2.37 8.33 15.83
C LEU A 55 -3.35 9.36 16.43
N LYS A 56 -3.52 9.36 17.77
CA LYS A 56 -4.38 10.37 18.46
C LYS A 56 -3.96 11.81 18.16
N ASP A 57 -2.65 12.04 18.12
CA ASP A 57 -2.05 13.34 17.80
C ASP A 57 -1.68 13.40 16.31
N ALA A 58 -2.60 12.98 15.42
CA ALA A 58 -2.35 12.88 13.98
C ALA A 58 -1.72 14.15 13.38
N LYS A 59 -2.07 15.34 13.87
CA LYS A 59 -1.45 16.61 13.45
C LYS A 59 0.06 16.67 13.69
N LYS A 60 0.55 16.15 14.83
CA LYS A 60 1.99 16.07 15.15
C LYS A 60 2.66 14.90 14.46
N ASP A 61 1.93 13.80 14.34
CA ASP A 61 2.43 12.55 13.77
C ASP A 61 2.44 12.54 12.23
N THR A 62 1.79 13.53 11.60
CA THR A 62 1.74 13.69 10.15
C THR A 62 2.95 14.43 9.62
N LYS A 63 3.67 13.76 8.72
CA LYS A 63 4.72 14.33 7.90
C LYS A 63 4.18 14.62 6.50
N VAL A 64 4.14 15.91 6.15
CA VAL A 64 3.93 16.36 4.77
C VAL A 64 5.29 16.28 4.05
N LEU A 65 5.32 15.64 2.89
CA LEU A 65 6.55 15.57 2.10
C LEU A 65 6.75 16.87 1.31
N GLU A 66 8.00 17.27 1.14
CA GLU A 66 8.40 18.48 0.43
C GLU A 66 9.38 18.11 -0.68
N GLU A 67 9.14 18.63 -1.89
CA GLU A 67 10.04 18.56 -3.02
C GLU A 67 11.01 19.74 -2.96
N VAL A 68 12.30 19.45 -3.12
CA VAL A 68 13.33 20.47 -3.24
C VAL A 68 13.48 20.79 -4.73
N THR A 69 12.95 21.94 -5.16
CA THR A 69 13.18 22.45 -6.52
C THR A 69 14.49 23.24 -6.59
N SER A 70 15.06 23.38 -7.79
CA SER A 70 16.28 24.18 -8.03
C SER A 70 16.11 25.66 -7.64
N THR A 71 14.88 26.15 -7.67
CA THR A 71 14.43 27.38 -7.02
C THR A 71 14.11 27.10 -5.56
N GLN A 72 14.72 27.85 -4.64
CA GLN A 72 14.83 27.59 -3.19
C GLN A 72 13.50 27.37 -2.40
N GLU A 73 12.33 27.50 -3.02
CA GLU A 73 11.06 27.24 -2.34
C GLU A 73 10.72 25.75 -2.32
N LYS A 74 10.53 25.22 -1.11
CA LYS A 74 10.06 23.84 -0.92
C LYS A 74 8.59 23.73 -1.29
N LYS A 75 8.28 22.99 -2.35
CA LYS A 75 6.88 22.72 -2.75
C LYS A 75 6.38 21.47 -2.03
N ARG A 76 5.21 21.55 -1.40
CA ARG A 76 4.58 20.37 -0.77
C ARG A 76 4.15 19.36 -1.82
N VAL A 77 4.26 18.08 -1.46
CA VAL A 77 3.88 16.97 -2.32
C VAL A 77 2.75 16.20 -1.64
N ASP A 78 1.61 16.18 -2.32
CA ASP A 78 0.49 15.34 -1.95
C ASP A 78 0.84 13.87 -2.20
N VAL A 79 0.72 13.08 -1.15
CA VAL A 79 1.03 11.65 -1.17
C VAL A 79 -0.11 10.78 -0.69
N SER A 80 -0.18 9.56 -1.23
CA SER A 80 -1.26 8.62 -0.93
C SER A 80 -0.76 7.18 -0.80
N ARG A 81 -1.62 6.34 -0.21
CA ARG A 81 -1.46 4.88 -0.09
C ARG A 81 -0.07 4.45 0.41
N PRO A 82 0.36 4.87 1.61
CA PRO A 82 1.63 4.41 2.15
C PRO A 82 1.70 2.88 2.18
N THR A 83 2.72 2.34 1.53
CA THR A 83 2.93 0.92 1.36
C THR A 83 4.30 0.57 1.91
N ALA A 84 4.36 -0.06 3.08
CA ALA A 84 5.59 -0.17 3.86
C ALA A 84 6.08 -1.61 4.08
N VAL A 85 7.39 -1.75 4.27
CA VAL A 85 8.09 -2.97 4.73
C VAL A 85 9.17 -2.60 5.72
N VAL A 86 9.45 -3.49 6.67
CA VAL A 86 10.45 -3.30 7.71
C VAL A 86 11.55 -4.36 7.58
N GLU A 87 12.80 -3.91 7.72
CA GLU A 87 13.99 -4.76 7.84
C GLU A 87 14.81 -4.32 9.07
N GLY A 88 14.82 -5.14 10.11
CA GLY A 88 15.47 -4.79 11.37
C GLY A 88 14.83 -3.54 11.97
N SER A 89 15.59 -2.44 12.06
CA SER A 89 15.10 -1.11 12.45
C SER A 89 14.81 -0.18 11.27
N ASN A 90 15.09 -0.61 10.03
CA ASN A 90 14.88 0.17 8.82
C ASN A 90 13.46 0.01 8.31
N ILE A 91 12.88 1.11 7.83
CA ILE A 91 11.55 1.19 7.23
C ILE A 91 11.73 1.64 5.78
N TYR A 92 11.17 0.89 4.85
CA TYR A 92 11.09 1.24 3.44
C TYR A 92 9.63 1.40 3.06
N MET A 93 9.28 2.49 2.40
CA MET A 93 7.90 2.81 2.09
C MET A 93 7.80 3.42 0.70
N LEU A 94 6.87 2.90 -0.11
CA LEU A 94 6.44 3.55 -1.33
C LEU A 94 5.16 4.36 -1.05
N VAL A 95 5.10 5.56 -1.58
CA VAL A 95 3.91 6.42 -1.54
C VAL A 95 3.60 6.89 -2.96
N GLY A 96 2.33 6.92 -3.33
CA GLY A 96 1.89 7.55 -4.57
C GLY A 96 2.03 9.06 -4.44
N LYS A 97 2.58 9.75 -5.44
CA LYS A 97 2.60 11.22 -5.55
C LYS A 97 1.43 11.65 -6.42
N HIS A 98 0.55 12.49 -5.88
CA HIS A 98 -0.48 13.14 -6.68
C HIS A 98 0.19 14.25 -7.50
N SER A 99 0.47 14.00 -8.79
CA SER A 99 0.95 15.05 -9.69
C SER A 99 -0.21 15.67 -10.44
N HIS A 100 -0.43 16.97 -10.27
CA HIS A 100 -1.38 17.76 -11.08
C HIS A 100 -0.89 18.01 -12.52
N GLU A 101 0.29 17.51 -12.90
CA GLU A 101 0.85 17.63 -14.25
C GLU A 101 0.62 16.35 -15.06
N ASP A 102 0.28 16.49 -16.34
CA ASP A 102 0.05 15.38 -17.26
C ASP A 102 1.24 14.42 -17.30
N ALA A 103 0.96 13.12 -17.10
CA ALA A 103 1.92 12.01 -17.18
C ALA A 103 2.69 11.96 -18.53
N ALA A 104 2.22 12.68 -19.55
CA ALA A 104 2.75 12.71 -20.91
C ALA A 104 4.16 13.35 -21.06
N ASN A 105 4.66 14.10 -20.08
CA ASN A 105 5.92 14.85 -20.19
C ASN A 105 7.14 14.22 -19.47
N CYS A 106 7.13 12.91 -19.19
CA CYS A 106 8.32 12.21 -18.68
C CYS A 106 9.29 11.82 -19.81
N ARG A 107 10.01 12.80 -20.37
CA ARG A 107 10.99 12.60 -21.46
C ARG A 107 12.43 12.33 -20.98
N ALA A 108 12.72 12.39 -19.68
CA ALA A 108 14.09 12.32 -19.17
C ALA A 108 14.33 11.09 -18.28
N LYS A 109 15.39 10.32 -18.59
CA LYS A 109 15.91 9.22 -17.75
C LYS A 109 16.30 9.66 -16.32
N THR A 110 16.43 10.97 -16.09
CA THR A 110 16.91 11.59 -14.84
C THR A 110 15.82 12.25 -14.01
N ALA A 111 14.59 12.37 -14.49
CA ALA A 111 13.51 13.02 -13.75
C ALA A 111 12.75 12.01 -12.87
N THR A 112 13.43 11.46 -11.85
CA THR A 112 12.84 10.55 -10.85
C THR A 112 11.60 11.15 -10.19
N ILE A 113 11.58 12.47 -10.02
CA ILE A 113 10.52 13.20 -9.33
C ILE A 113 9.18 13.28 -10.11
N LYS A 114 9.17 12.84 -11.38
CA LYS A 114 7.97 12.78 -12.25
C LYS A 114 7.27 11.41 -12.27
N SER A 115 7.76 10.41 -11.54
CA SER A 115 7.26 9.03 -11.62
C SER A 115 5.92 8.76 -10.97
N GLY A 116 5.32 9.77 -10.32
CA GLY A 116 4.09 9.59 -9.55
C GLY A 116 4.25 8.66 -8.34
N ILE A 117 5.47 8.22 -7.99
CA ILE A 117 5.76 7.33 -6.86
C ILE A 117 7.06 7.76 -6.19
N LEU A 118 7.05 7.88 -4.86
CA LEU A 118 8.23 8.20 -4.06
C LEU A 118 8.62 7.02 -3.17
N LEU A 119 9.93 6.79 -3.05
CA LEU A 119 10.54 5.94 -2.05
C LEU A 119 10.93 6.78 -0.84
N VAL A 120 10.38 6.45 0.30
CA VAL A 120 10.73 7.02 1.60
C VAL A 120 11.46 5.95 2.42
N LYS A 121 12.60 6.32 3.00
CA LYS A 121 13.32 5.45 3.95
C LYS A 121 13.51 6.15 5.28
N GLY A 122 13.42 5.36 6.34
CA GLY A 122 13.73 5.81 7.68
C GLY A 122 14.22 4.67 8.53
N ASN A 123 14.65 4.99 9.75
CA ASN A 123 15.07 3.99 10.72
C ASN A 123 14.61 4.37 12.12
N VAL A 124 14.33 3.36 12.94
CA VAL A 124 14.02 3.52 14.36
C VAL A 124 15.32 3.59 15.15
N SER A 125 15.43 4.54 16.08
CA SER A 125 16.59 4.65 16.98
C SER A 125 16.63 3.49 17.97
N VAL A 126 17.83 2.94 18.22
CA VAL A 126 18.01 1.66 18.93
C VAL A 126 18.08 1.82 20.46
N GLU A 127 18.34 3.02 21.01
CA GLU A 127 18.61 3.22 22.45
C GLU A 127 17.93 4.47 23.05
N GLY A 128 17.52 4.37 24.33
CA GLY A 128 16.99 5.46 25.18
C GLY A 128 15.46 5.51 25.35
N ASP A 129 14.99 6.28 26.33
CA ASP A 129 13.56 6.50 26.69
C ASP A 129 12.75 7.30 25.63
N GLY A 130 13.30 7.49 24.43
CA GLY A 130 12.74 8.33 23.36
C GLY A 130 12.89 7.74 21.97
N LYS A 131 12.56 6.45 21.80
CA LYS A 131 12.56 5.80 20.47
C LYS A 131 11.71 6.59 19.48
N LYS A 132 12.33 7.00 18.38
CA LYS A 132 11.67 7.80 17.33
C LYS A 132 12.04 7.29 15.95
N ILE A 133 11.19 7.63 14.99
CA ILE A 133 11.40 7.32 13.58
C ILE A 133 12.21 8.46 12.96
N HIS A 134 13.36 8.13 12.40
CA HIS A 134 14.22 9.05 11.66
C HIS A 134 14.06 8.81 10.17
N TRP A 135 13.28 9.68 9.51
CA TRP A 135 13.19 9.70 8.05
C TRP A 135 14.42 10.39 7.46
N ASN A 136 15.21 9.65 6.66
CA ASN A 136 16.52 10.10 6.19
C ASN A 136 16.65 10.14 4.65
N TYR A 137 15.69 9.57 3.92
CA TYR A 137 15.73 9.53 2.47
C TYR A 137 14.33 9.67 1.88
N THR A 138 14.22 10.45 0.82
CA THR A 138 13.02 10.56 -0.02
C THR A 138 13.47 10.86 -1.44
N ASP A 139 13.06 10.01 -2.39
CA ASP A 139 13.38 10.19 -3.81
C ASP A 139 12.30 9.55 -4.66
N GLY A 140 12.16 10.00 -5.90
CA GLY A 140 11.24 9.41 -6.84
C GLY A 140 11.76 8.10 -7.43
N LEU A 141 10.84 7.22 -7.82
CA LEU A 141 11.21 6.08 -8.64
C LEU A 141 11.49 6.52 -10.09
N PRO A 142 12.21 5.74 -10.92
CA PRO A 142 12.31 6.05 -12.35
C PRO A 142 10.95 5.99 -13.05
N CYS A 143 10.54 7.03 -13.78
CA CYS A 143 9.26 7.02 -14.51
C CYS A 143 9.22 5.99 -15.66
N THR A 144 10.38 5.47 -16.07
CA THR A 144 10.49 4.44 -17.11
C THR A 144 10.15 3.03 -16.63
N ILE A 145 9.86 2.81 -15.34
CA ILE A 145 9.51 1.47 -14.81
C ILE A 145 8.31 0.87 -15.55
N GLY A 146 7.33 1.70 -15.93
CA GLY A 146 6.15 1.28 -16.67
C GLY A 146 6.38 1.01 -18.17
N ASN A 147 7.54 1.37 -18.74
CA ASN A 147 7.79 1.26 -20.19
C ASN A 147 7.78 -0.19 -20.70
N GLN A 148 7.96 -1.17 -19.80
CA GLN A 148 7.82 -2.58 -20.16
C GLN A 148 6.38 -2.93 -20.57
N HIS A 149 5.41 -2.13 -20.13
CA HIS A 149 3.98 -2.31 -20.37
C HIS A 149 3.40 -1.07 -21.04
N ASN A 150 3.61 -0.95 -22.36
CA ASN A 150 3.14 0.18 -23.18
C ASN A 150 1.61 0.38 -23.19
N SER A 151 0.86 -0.58 -22.65
CA SER A 151 -0.60 -0.55 -22.50
C SER A 151 -1.08 0.12 -21.21
N LEU A 152 -0.20 0.53 -20.29
CA LEU A 152 -0.57 1.17 -19.02
C LEU A 152 -0.55 2.71 -19.14
N THR A 153 -1.47 3.37 -18.42
CA THR A 153 -1.53 4.84 -18.32
C THR A 153 -1.14 5.37 -16.96
N GLN A 154 -1.31 4.57 -15.90
CA GLN A 154 -1.04 4.98 -14.54
C GLN A 154 -0.62 3.77 -13.69
N LEU A 155 0.25 4.03 -12.70
CA LEU A 155 0.65 3.09 -11.67
C LEU A 155 0.41 3.72 -10.30
N ILE A 156 -0.21 2.97 -9.40
CA ILE A 156 -0.52 3.38 -8.03
C ILE A 156 -0.06 2.26 -7.11
N VAL A 157 0.49 2.62 -5.94
CA VAL A 157 0.91 1.64 -4.93
C VAL A 157 -0.32 1.09 -4.16
N GLY A 158 -0.28 -0.18 -3.76
CA GLY A 158 -1.44 -0.87 -3.19
C GLY A 158 -1.93 -0.36 -1.83
N GLY A 159 -1.02 0.17 -1.00
CA GLY A 159 -1.28 0.58 0.37
C GLY A 159 -1.05 -0.54 1.39
N GLY A 160 -0.79 -0.15 2.65
CA GLY A 160 -0.68 -1.07 3.79
C GLY A 160 0.71 -1.67 3.99
N SER A 161 0.77 -2.94 4.40
CA SER A 161 2.02 -3.66 4.69
C SER A 161 2.38 -4.64 3.58
N VAL A 162 3.68 -4.83 3.32
CA VAL A 162 4.15 -5.77 2.29
C VAL A 162 5.16 -6.79 2.81
N VAL A 163 5.58 -7.66 1.89
CA VAL A 163 6.39 -8.84 2.15
C VAL A 163 7.82 -8.64 1.65
N ARG A 164 8.76 -9.19 2.41
CA ARG A 164 10.15 -9.36 2.00
C ARG A 164 10.42 -10.85 1.78
N LEU A 165 11.01 -11.18 0.64
CA LEU A 165 11.46 -12.54 0.36
C LEU A 165 12.75 -12.89 1.11
N ARG A 166 13.00 -14.20 1.26
CA ARG A 166 14.22 -14.74 1.89
C ARG A 166 15.52 -14.26 1.24
N ASP A 167 15.49 -13.98 -0.06
CA ASP A 167 16.65 -13.47 -0.82
C ASP A 167 16.89 -11.96 -0.62
N GLY A 168 16.12 -11.30 0.22
CA GLY A 168 16.23 -9.87 0.49
C GLY A 168 15.41 -8.97 -0.45
N THR A 169 14.70 -9.53 -1.43
CA THR A 169 13.87 -8.74 -2.35
C THR A 169 12.64 -8.18 -1.64
N PHE A 170 12.38 -6.89 -1.81
CA PHE A 170 11.10 -6.27 -1.43
C PHE A 170 10.11 -6.34 -2.59
N LEU A 171 8.87 -6.70 -2.29
CA LEU A 171 7.79 -6.84 -3.26
C LEU A 171 6.64 -5.93 -2.85
N PHE A 172 6.36 -4.90 -3.63
CA PHE A 172 5.24 -3.99 -3.38
C PHE A 172 4.13 -4.29 -4.40
N PRO A 173 2.88 -4.49 -3.93
CA PRO A 173 1.76 -4.62 -4.83
C PRO A 173 1.42 -3.27 -5.46
N MET A 174 1.11 -3.31 -6.75
CA MET A 174 0.80 -2.16 -7.57
C MET A 174 -0.55 -2.37 -8.24
N GLU A 175 -1.29 -1.29 -8.39
CA GLU A 175 -2.45 -1.20 -9.26
C GLU A 175 -2.09 -0.39 -10.49
N ALA A 176 -2.54 -0.86 -11.65
CA ALA A 176 -2.27 -0.24 -12.93
C ALA A 176 -3.57 0.01 -13.68
N THR A 177 -3.67 1.20 -14.25
CA THR A 177 -4.76 1.56 -15.15
C THR A 177 -4.36 1.23 -16.58
N LYS A 178 -5.18 0.45 -17.28
CA LYS A 178 -4.95 0.13 -18.70
C LYS A 178 -5.48 1.24 -19.60
N LYS A 179 -4.80 1.46 -20.73
CA LYS A 179 -5.27 2.35 -21.80
C LYS A 179 -6.66 1.90 -22.24
N LYS A 180 -7.55 2.89 -22.42
CA LYS A 180 -8.87 2.65 -22.98
C LYS A 180 -8.72 2.07 -24.38
N ASP A 181 -9.30 0.90 -24.58
CA ASP A 181 -9.41 0.31 -25.91
C ASP A 181 -10.50 1.07 -26.68
N LYS A 182 -10.31 1.34 -27.97
CA LYS A 182 -11.28 2.17 -28.74
C LYS A 182 -12.68 1.54 -28.80
N GLU A 183 -12.76 0.23 -28.59
CA GLU A 183 -13.98 -0.58 -28.63
C GLU A 183 -14.59 -0.87 -27.25
N LYS A 184 -13.90 -0.53 -26.15
CA LYS A 184 -14.39 -0.76 -24.78
C LYS A 184 -14.60 0.57 -24.07
N GLU A 185 -15.78 0.77 -23.52
CA GLU A 185 -16.10 2.03 -22.84
C GLU A 185 -15.37 2.18 -21.49
N ASP A 186 -15.06 1.06 -20.82
CA ASP A 186 -14.54 1.07 -19.46
C ASP A 186 -13.01 0.98 -19.38
N VAL A 187 -12.45 1.85 -18.56
CA VAL A 187 -11.05 1.79 -18.13
C VAL A 187 -10.90 0.66 -17.11
N LYS A 188 -10.05 -0.31 -17.40
CA LYS A 188 -9.87 -1.49 -16.55
C LYS A 188 -8.59 -1.38 -15.72
N SER A 189 -8.69 -1.76 -14.45
CA SER A 189 -7.54 -1.94 -13.57
C SER A 189 -6.92 -3.34 -13.74
N ALA A 190 -5.63 -3.45 -13.47
CA ALA A 190 -4.95 -4.72 -13.27
C ALA A 190 -3.86 -4.56 -12.22
N LEU A 191 -3.45 -5.67 -11.61
CA LEU A 191 -2.46 -5.68 -10.55
C LEU A 191 -1.11 -6.18 -11.03
N LEU A 192 -0.06 -5.59 -10.47
CA LEU A 192 1.34 -5.89 -10.75
C LEU A 192 2.11 -5.96 -9.42
N ILE A 193 3.35 -6.44 -9.50
CA ILE A 193 4.32 -6.30 -8.42
C ILE A 193 5.44 -5.40 -8.91
N ILE A 194 5.83 -4.42 -8.10
CA ILE A 194 7.11 -3.76 -8.26
C ILE A 194 8.10 -4.32 -7.24
N HIS A 195 9.30 -4.62 -7.69
CA HIS A 195 10.31 -5.25 -6.84
C HIS A 195 11.67 -4.60 -7.00
N ASN A 196 12.45 -4.65 -5.91
CA ASN A 196 13.83 -4.21 -5.89
C ASN A 196 14.68 -5.25 -5.15
N SER A 197 15.71 -5.73 -5.82
CA SER A 197 16.64 -6.73 -5.28
C SER A 197 17.86 -6.03 -4.67
N ALA A 198 18.24 -6.42 -3.46
CA ALA A 198 19.45 -5.91 -2.80
C ALA A 198 20.73 -6.18 -3.62
N ASN A 199 20.76 -7.29 -4.38
CA ASN A 199 21.94 -7.70 -5.16
C ASN A 199 22.11 -6.93 -6.47
N THR A 200 21.00 -6.42 -7.02
CA THR A 200 20.96 -5.65 -8.28
C THR A 200 19.95 -4.53 -8.07
N PRO A 201 20.36 -3.41 -7.46
CA PRO A 201 19.46 -2.34 -7.06
C PRO A 201 18.89 -1.61 -8.28
N SER A 202 17.84 -2.19 -8.86
CA SER A 202 17.02 -1.62 -9.90
C SER A 202 15.56 -1.97 -9.60
N TRP A 203 14.69 -0.98 -9.74
CA TRP A 203 13.26 -1.17 -9.65
C TRP A 203 12.75 -1.83 -10.92
N ASN A 204 12.05 -2.96 -10.78
CA ASN A 204 11.49 -3.71 -11.90
C ASN A 204 10.01 -3.99 -11.63
N LEU A 205 9.23 -4.04 -12.70
CA LEU A 205 7.81 -4.39 -12.66
C LEU A 205 7.64 -5.84 -13.11
N SER A 206 6.65 -6.55 -12.56
CA SER A 206 6.33 -7.91 -12.97
C SER A 206 5.98 -8.00 -14.45
N LYS A 207 6.35 -9.11 -15.10
CA LYS A 207 6.01 -9.35 -16.52
C LYS A 207 4.55 -9.71 -16.70
N GLU A 208 4.01 -10.52 -15.80
CA GLU A 208 2.60 -10.86 -15.77
C GLU A 208 1.82 -9.95 -14.81
N MET A 209 0.51 -9.94 -15.00
CA MET A 209 -0.46 -9.11 -14.27
C MET A 209 -1.71 -9.93 -13.94
N SER A 210 -2.53 -9.42 -13.01
CA SER A 210 -3.83 -10.03 -12.73
C SER A 210 -4.78 -9.96 -13.94
N ALA A 211 -5.91 -10.65 -13.80
CA ALA A 211 -7.07 -10.38 -14.64
C ALA A 211 -7.51 -8.91 -14.51
N ASP A 212 -8.21 -8.44 -15.54
CA ASP A 212 -8.83 -7.13 -15.55
C ASP A 212 -9.88 -6.97 -14.44
N GLY A 213 -10.04 -5.72 -13.98
CA GLY A 213 -11.10 -5.33 -13.05
C GLY A 213 -10.82 -5.81 -11.64
N CYS A 214 -9.55 -5.76 -11.22
CA CYS A 214 -9.11 -6.16 -9.89
C CYS A 214 -8.25 -5.05 -9.28
N SER A 215 -8.54 -4.69 -8.03
CA SER A 215 -7.96 -3.57 -7.28
C SER A 215 -7.61 -3.98 -5.84
N ASP A 216 -7.09 -3.00 -5.08
CA ASP A 216 -6.87 -3.09 -3.63
C ASP A 216 -6.11 -4.34 -3.17
N PRO A 217 -4.90 -4.55 -3.72
CA PRO A 217 -4.13 -5.76 -3.50
C PRO A 217 -3.58 -5.84 -2.08
N SER A 218 -3.49 -7.06 -1.55
CA SER A 218 -2.83 -7.36 -0.28
C SER A 218 -1.97 -8.60 -0.44
N VAL A 219 -0.75 -8.59 0.10
CA VAL A 219 0.24 -9.65 -0.19
C VAL A 219 0.78 -10.33 1.06
N VAL A 220 1.03 -11.64 0.98
CA VAL A 220 1.68 -12.45 2.02
C VAL A 220 2.67 -13.45 1.44
N GLU A 221 3.69 -13.85 2.20
CA GLU A 221 4.48 -15.04 1.87
C GLU A 221 3.83 -16.28 2.51
N TRP A 222 3.56 -17.30 1.69
CA TRP A 222 3.06 -18.59 2.14
C TRP A 222 3.84 -19.73 1.51
N LYS A 223 4.47 -20.57 2.35
CA LYS A 223 5.25 -21.74 1.93
C LYS A 223 6.27 -21.40 0.82
N GLY A 224 6.90 -20.23 0.91
CA GLY A 224 7.90 -19.75 -0.07
C GLY A 224 7.32 -19.16 -1.36
N LYS A 225 5.99 -19.03 -1.46
CA LYS A 225 5.32 -18.35 -2.58
C LYS A 225 4.73 -17.02 -2.13
N LEU A 226 4.72 -16.03 -3.01
CA LEU A 226 3.98 -14.81 -2.81
C LEU A 226 2.50 -15.07 -3.14
N MET A 227 1.61 -14.73 -2.22
CA MET A 227 0.17 -14.78 -2.44
C MET A 227 -0.36 -13.35 -2.51
N MET A 228 -1.18 -13.03 -3.50
CA MET A 228 -1.86 -11.75 -3.59
C MET A 228 -3.37 -11.95 -3.56
N MET A 229 -4.04 -11.29 -2.62
CA MET A 229 -5.49 -11.20 -2.53
C MET A 229 -5.96 -9.85 -3.05
N THR A 230 -7.05 -9.83 -3.83
CA THR A 230 -7.56 -8.63 -4.48
C THR A 230 -9.08 -8.63 -4.52
N ALA A 231 -9.69 -7.44 -4.50
CA ALA A 231 -11.11 -7.26 -4.80
C ALA A 231 -11.29 -7.08 -6.31
N CYS A 232 -12.31 -7.71 -6.91
CA CYS A 232 -12.59 -7.58 -8.34
C CYS A 232 -14.04 -7.17 -8.63
N ASP A 233 -14.28 -6.63 -9.83
CA ASP A 233 -15.54 -6.02 -10.28
C ASP A 233 -16.75 -6.97 -10.25
N ASP A 234 -16.48 -8.28 -10.35
CA ASP A 234 -17.47 -9.36 -10.22
C ASP A 234 -17.93 -9.59 -8.76
N GLY A 235 -17.46 -8.73 -7.84
CA GLY A 235 -17.72 -8.77 -6.41
C GLY A 235 -16.96 -9.86 -5.69
N ARG A 236 -16.19 -10.70 -6.38
CA ARG A 236 -15.41 -11.77 -5.74
C ARG A 236 -14.01 -11.26 -5.45
N ARG A 237 -13.42 -11.79 -4.38
CA ARG A 237 -12.00 -11.66 -4.16
C ARG A 237 -11.25 -12.79 -4.83
N ARG A 238 -10.26 -12.43 -5.64
CA ARG A 238 -9.37 -13.41 -6.26
C ARG A 238 -8.08 -13.49 -5.48
N VAL A 239 -7.52 -14.69 -5.44
CA VAL A 239 -6.21 -14.93 -4.82
C VAL A 239 -5.30 -15.54 -5.86
N TYR A 240 -4.12 -14.95 -6.04
CA TYR A 240 -3.11 -15.38 -7.00
C TYR A 240 -1.88 -15.91 -6.25
N GLU A 241 -1.39 -17.07 -6.67
CA GLU A 241 -0.02 -17.52 -6.40
C GLU A 241 0.91 -16.87 -7.43
N ILE A 242 1.90 -16.12 -6.95
CA ILE A 242 2.83 -15.37 -7.80
C ILE A 242 4.19 -16.06 -7.72
N GLY A 243 4.63 -16.59 -8.86
CA GLY A 243 5.93 -17.23 -9.05
C GLY A 243 7.00 -16.22 -9.48
N ASP A 244 8.25 -16.52 -9.11
CA ASP A 244 9.46 -15.86 -9.63
C ASP A 244 9.36 -14.34 -9.74
N LYS A 245 9.05 -13.65 -8.63
CA LYS A 245 8.96 -12.17 -8.56
C LYS A 245 7.96 -11.55 -9.55
N GLY A 246 6.96 -12.32 -9.99
CA GLY A 246 5.90 -11.84 -10.88
C GLY A 246 6.07 -12.24 -12.35
N GLU A 247 6.95 -13.18 -12.65
CA GLU A 247 7.06 -13.80 -13.98
C GLU A 247 5.85 -14.68 -14.31
N SER A 248 5.21 -15.28 -13.31
CA SER A 248 4.00 -16.09 -13.49
C SER A 248 2.96 -15.87 -12.40
N TRP A 249 1.69 -15.87 -12.77
CA TRP A 249 0.55 -15.70 -11.89
C TRP A 249 -0.45 -16.82 -12.10
N THR A 250 -0.79 -17.55 -11.03
CA THR A 250 -1.79 -18.61 -11.08
C THR A 250 -2.92 -18.30 -10.10
N GLU A 251 -4.16 -18.22 -10.57
CA GLU A 251 -5.31 -18.05 -9.67
C GLU A 251 -5.48 -19.32 -8.80
N ALA A 252 -5.53 -19.13 -7.49
CA ALA A 252 -5.62 -20.20 -6.48
C ALA A 252 -7.06 -20.77 -6.37
N LEU A 253 -7.62 -21.25 -7.48
CA LEU A 253 -9.01 -21.73 -7.61
C LEU A 253 -9.33 -22.93 -6.72
N GLY A 254 -8.34 -23.78 -6.43
CA GLY A 254 -8.53 -24.96 -5.58
C GLY A 254 -8.48 -24.68 -4.07
N THR A 255 -8.25 -23.42 -3.66
CA THR A 255 -8.03 -23.08 -2.25
C THR A 255 -8.76 -21.80 -1.82
N LEU A 256 -8.20 -20.63 -2.14
CA LEU A 256 -8.59 -19.35 -1.53
C LEU A 256 -9.32 -18.43 -2.50
N SER A 257 -9.10 -18.58 -3.81
CA SER A 257 -9.70 -17.66 -4.78
C SER A 257 -11.21 -17.84 -4.80
N ARG A 258 -11.94 -16.73 -4.89
CA ARG A 258 -13.41 -16.65 -5.00
C ARG A 258 -14.18 -17.16 -3.77
N VAL A 259 -13.49 -17.45 -2.67
CA VAL A 259 -14.11 -17.81 -1.38
C VAL A 259 -14.87 -16.62 -0.78
N TRP A 260 -14.27 -15.43 -0.83
CA TRP A 260 -14.87 -14.21 -0.29
C TRP A 260 -15.55 -13.39 -1.37
N ARG A 261 -16.76 -12.92 -1.08
CA ARG A 261 -17.58 -12.12 -1.99
C ARG A 261 -18.15 -10.90 -1.27
N ASN A 262 -18.03 -9.75 -1.91
CA ASN A 262 -18.78 -8.54 -1.61
C ASN A 262 -20.00 -8.47 -2.55
N LYS A 263 -21.17 -8.19 -1.99
CA LYS A 263 -22.43 -8.06 -2.76
C LYS A 263 -22.78 -6.61 -3.09
N HIS A 264 -22.05 -5.64 -2.55
CA HIS A 264 -22.30 -4.23 -2.78
C HIS A 264 -22.07 -3.84 -4.23
N GLU A 265 -22.77 -2.81 -4.68
CA GLU A 265 -22.57 -2.18 -5.97
C GLU A 265 -21.85 -0.82 -5.82
N GLY A 266 -21.27 -0.28 -6.90
CA GLY A 266 -20.52 0.99 -6.86
C GLY A 266 -19.14 0.93 -6.20
N ASP A 267 -18.69 2.06 -5.64
CA ASP A 267 -17.32 2.26 -5.11
C ASP A 267 -17.03 1.42 -3.85
N GLU A 268 -18.07 0.96 -3.14
CA GLU A 268 -17.96 0.09 -1.96
C GLU A 268 -17.55 -1.36 -2.30
N LYS A 269 -17.46 -1.69 -3.61
CA LYS A 269 -17.00 -3.00 -4.10
C LYS A 269 -15.53 -3.26 -3.75
N GLY A 270 -14.69 -2.24 -3.91
CA GLY A 270 -13.24 -2.31 -3.76
C GLY A 270 -12.79 -1.82 -2.39
N VAL A 271 -12.47 -2.75 -1.49
CA VAL A 271 -11.88 -2.42 -0.19
C VAL A 271 -10.60 -3.24 -0.03
N GLY A 272 -9.54 -2.65 0.52
CA GLY A 272 -8.34 -3.41 0.88
C GLY A 272 -8.66 -4.51 1.90
N SER A 273 -8.03 -5.67 1.76
CA SER A 273 -8.09 -6.71 2.78
C SER A 273 -6.93 -6.57 3.77
N GLY A 274 -7.15 -6.89 5.05
CA GLY A 274 -6.00 -7.30 5.86
C GLY A 274 -5.66 -8.73 5.50
N PHE A 275 -4.45 -8.98 5.03
CA PHE A 275 -3.98 -10.31 4.69
C PHE A 275 -2.57 -10.49 5.22
N ILE A 276 -2.42 -11.35 6.23
CA ILE A 276 -1.13 -11.63 6.88
C ILE A 276 -0.94 -13.12 7.11
N THR A 277 0.31 -13.52 7.32
CA THR A 277 0.66 -14.85 7.83
C THR A 277 1.14 -14.74 9.26
N ALA A 278 0.78 -15.72 10.08
CA ALA A 278 1.15 -15.76 11.48
C ALA A 278 1.51 -17.19 11.88
N LYS A 279 2.43 -17.29 12.85
CA LYS A 279 2.71 -18.53 13.55
C LYS A 279 2.02 -18.48 14.90
N VAL A 280 1.08 -19.39 15.11
CA VAL A 280 0.29 -19.44 16.35
C VAL A 280 0.76 -20.64 17.16
N ASP A 281 1.27 -20.36 18.35
CA ASP A 281 1.68 -21.35 19.33
C ASP A 281 0.51 -21.55 20.32
N GLY A 282 -0.18 -22.68 20.24
CA GLY A 282 -1.28 -23.07 21.14
C GLY A 282 -0.87 -24.15 22.14
N VAL A 283 -1.83 -24.74 22.86
CA VAL A 283 -1.62 -25.96 23.66
C VAL A 283 -1.48 -27.14 22.69
N GLY A 284 -0.31 -27.29 22.07
CA GLY A 284 -0.03 -28.27 21.03
C GLY A 284 1.09 -27.83 20.08
N GLU A 285 1.06 -28.33 18.84
CA GLU A 285 2.07 -28.02 17.82
C GLU A 285 1.95 -26.60 17.26
N LYS A 286 3.10 -26.01 16.91
CA LYS A 286 3.17 -24.69 16.27
C LYS A 286 2.55 -24.75 14.88
N ARG A 287 1.50 -23.96 14.63
CA ARG A 287 0.83 -23.91 13.32
C ARG A 287 1.09 -22.60 12.60
N ASN A 288 1.39 -22.68 11.31
CA ASN A 288 1.38 -21.52 10.42
C ASN A 288 -0.05 -21.33 9.90
N VAL A 289 -0.56 -20.11 9.96
CA VAL A 289 -1.91 -19.74 9.51
C VAL A 289 -1.87 -18.48 8.65
N MET A 290 -2.90 -18.29 7.83
CA MET A 290 -3.23 -17.01 7.24
C MET A 290 -4.35 -16.36 8.05
N LEU A 291 -4.25 -15.05 8.28
CA LEU A 291 -5.31 -14.25 8.87
C LEU A 291 -5.82 -13.28 7.81
N VAL A 292 -7.13 -13.26 7.63
CA VAL A 292 -7.82 -12.42 6.65
C VAL A 292 -8.84 -11.56 7.38
N THR A 293 -8.77 -10.25 7.20
CA THR A 293 -9.78 -9.30 7.70
C THR A 293 -10.48 -8.62 6.54
N LEU A 294 -11.80 -8.62 6.59
CA LEU A 294 -12.69 -8.10 5.56
C LEU A 294 -13.86 -7.37 6.22
N PRO A 295 -14.36 -6.29 5.61
CA PRO A 295 -15.61 -5.69 6.05
C PRO A 295 -16.76 -6.68 5.82
N VAL A 296 -17.70 -6.71 6.76
CA VAL A 296 -18.99 -7.38 6.63
C VAL A 296 -20.05 -6.31 6.83
N TYR A 297 -20.91 -6.13 5.84
CA TYR A 297 -21.96 -5.13 5.86
C TYR A 297 -23.26 -5.77 6.34
N SER A 298 -23.89 -5.17 7.36
CA SER A 298 -25.25 -5.51 7.74
C SER A 298 -26.21 -5.04 6.64
N LYS A 299 -27.27 -5.80 6.39
CA LYS A 299 -28.39 -5.25 5.63
C LYS A 299 -28.96 -4.07 6.43
N ALA A 300 -29.27 -2.97 5.78
CA ALA A 300 -30.11 -1.96 6.41
C ALA A 300 -31.39 -2.66 6.89
N GLU A 301 -31.68 -2.58 8.19
CA GLU A 301 -33.04 -2.82 8.64
C GLU A 301 -33.86 -1.71 7.99
N ASN A 302 -34.80 -2.08 7.13
CA ASN A 302 -35.82 -1.12 6.73
C ASN A 302 -36.49 -0.70 8.03
N GLU A 303 -36.28 0.53 8.47
CA GLU A 303 -37.19 1.16 9.40
C GLU A 303 -38.55 1.11 8.70
N GLU A 304 -39.39 0.17 9.12
CA GLU A 304 -40.82 0.24 8.86
C GLU A 304 -41.25 1.56 9.49
N GLU A 305 -41.49 2.57 8.64
CA GLU A 305 -42.27 3.74 9.02
C GLU A 305 -43.62 3.22 9.54
N GLU A 306 -43.73 3.08 10.87
CA GLU A 306 -45.01 2.95 11.55
C GLU A 306 -45.80 4.24 11.31
N LYS A 307 -46.70 4.16 10.32
CA LYS A 307 -48.00 4.82 10.13
C LYS A 307 -48.25 6.19 10.76
#